data_AF-R6IDI1-F1
#
_entry.id   AF-R6IDI1-F1
#
_cell.length_a   1.000
_cell.length_b   1.000
_cell.length_c   1.000
_cell.angle_alpha   90.00
_cell.angle_beta   90.00
_cell.angle_gamma   90.00
#
_symmetry.space_group_name_H-M   'P 1'
#
loop_
_entity.id
_entity.type
_entity.pdbx_description
1 polymer ?
#
loop_
_entity_poly.entity_id
_entity_poly.type
_entity_poly.pdbx_seq_one_letter_code
_entity_poly.pdbx_strand_id
1 'polypeptide(L)' 'MDLFCQSYGDIITGGVYNNGDRGPMDLFGINFYSREQTNEIIERLAEEKPPGYQILCRWLQADEQSLGFYVLGV' A
#
# COMPACT_ATOMS: atom_id res chain seq x y z
N MET A 1 3.45 15.90 -9.51
CA MET A 1 3.14 14.53 -9.04
C MET A 1 3.44 14.54 -7.55
N ASP A 2 2.48 14.15 -6.72
CA ASP A 2 2.66 14.21 -5.27
C ASP A 2 3.86 13.37 -4.82
N LEU A 3 4.62 13.91 -3.85
CA LEU A 3 5.82 13.27 -3.30
C LEU A 3 5.53 11.84 -2.80
N PHE A 4 4.30 11.62 -2.32
CA PHE A 4 3.83 10.29 -1.94
C PHE A 4 3.83 9.32 -3.12
N CYS A 5 3.20 9.68 -4.24
CA CYS A 5 3.12 8.82 -5.42
C CYS A 5 4.50 8.50 -5.99
N GLN A 6 5.41 9.48 -5.97
CA GLN A 6 6.78 9.27 -6.42
C GLN A 6 7.56 8.32 -5.51
N SER A 7 7.28 8.35 -4.21
CA SER A 7 8.03 7.54 -3.23
C SER A 7 7.40 6.17 -2.98
N TYR A 8 6.09 6.02 -3.16
CA TYR A 8 5.33 4.84 -2.77
C TYR A 8 4.52 4.22 -3.91
N GLY A 9 4.34 4.88 -5.05
CA GLY A 9 3.45 4.41 -6.12
C GLY A 9 3.89 3.07 -6.71
N ASP A 10 5.20 2.84 -6.80
CA ASP A 10 5.72 1.54 -7.23
C ASP A 10 5.60 0.50 -6.13
N ILE A 11 5.75 0.89 -4.85
CA ILE A 11 5.71 0.00 -3.67
C ILE A 11 4.30 -0.49 -3.38
N ILE A 12 3.35 0.44 -3.29
CA ILE A 12 1.94 0.21 -2.92
C ILE A 12 1.14 0.07 -4.22
N THR A 13 1.20 -1.10 -4.85
CA THR A 13 0.63 -1.33 -6.19
C THR A 13 -0.09 -2.68 -6.29
N GLY A 14 -0.92 -2.85 -7.33
CA GLY A 14 -1.67 -4.09 -7.58
C GLY A 14 -2.94 -4.25 -6.73
N GLY A 15 -3.38 -3.19 -6.04
CA GLY A 15 -4.59 -3.18 -5.24
C GLY A 15 -5.85 -3.42 -6.08
N VAL A 16 -6.90 -3.92 -5.44
CA VAL A 16 -8.22 -4.11 -6.05
C VAL A 16 -9.02 -2.82 -5.91
N TYR A 17 -9.52 -2.30 -7.03
CA TYR A 17 -10.37 -1.11 -7.04
C TYR A 17 -11.83 -1.46 -6.71
N ASN A 18 -12.68 -0.43 -6.61
CA ASN A 18 -14.12 -0.61 -6.35
C ASN A 18 -14.86 -1.39 -7.46
N ASN A 19 -14.33 -1.41 -8.68
CA ASN A 19 -14.90 -2.13 -9.82
C ASN A 19 -14.37 -3.57 -9.94
N GLY A 20 -13.47 -3.99 -9.04
CA GLY A 20 -12.85 -5.32 -9.03
C GLY A 20 -11.59 -5.46 -9.89
N ASP A 21 -11.25 -4.45 -10.69
CA ASP A 21 -10.01 -4.43 -11.46
C ASP A 21 -8.80 -4.19 -10.54
N ARG A 22 -7.59 -4.39 -11.09
CA ARG A 22 -6.32 -4.20 -10.37
C ARG A 22 -5.34 -3.37 -11.18
N GLY A 23 -4.45 -2.68 -10.48
CA GLY A 23 -3.36 -1.95 -11.12
C GLY A 23 -2.61 -1.02 -10.15
N PRO A 24 -1.94 0.02 -10.68
CA PRO A 24 -1.33 1.07 -9.88
C PRO A 24 -2.34 1.71 -8.92
N MET A 25 -1.88 2.18 -7.77
CA MET A 25 -2.76 2.82 -6.79
C MET A 25 -3.55 3.98 -7.41
N ASP A 26 -4.88 3.90 -7.33
CA ASP A 26 -5.79 4.99 -7.68
C ASP A 26 -5.76 6.04 -6.58
N LEU A 27 -5.15 7.19 -6.89
CA LEU A 27 -4.95 8.29 -5.94
C LEU A 27 -6.24 9.00 -5.53
N PHE A 28 -7.31 8.83 -6.30
CA PHE A 28 -8.60 9.47 -6.04
C PHE A 28 -9.70 8.46 -5.72
N GLY A 29 -9.32 7.18 -5.58
CA GLY A 29 -10.24 6.07 -5.43
C GLY A 29 -10.03 5.25 -4.17
N ILE A 30 -10.56 4.03 -4.21
CA ILE A 30 -10.48 3.04 -3.15
C ILE A 30 -9.59 1.91 -3.63
N ASN A 31 -8.56 1.59 -2.86
CA ASN A 31 -7.62 0.53 -3.17
C ASN A 31 -7.59 -0.46 -2.02
N PHE A 32 -7.96 -1.72 -2.27
CA PHE A 32 -7.82 -2.79 -1.30
C PHE A 32 -6.57 -3.62 -1.57
N TYR A 33 -5.80 -3.90 -0.53
CA TYR A 33 -4.64 -4.79 -0.58
C TYR A 33 -4.89 -5.94 0.39
N SER A 34 -4.82 -7.18 -0.09
CA SER A 34 -4.98 -8.37 0.74
C SER A 34 -3.83 -8.53 1.74
N ARG A 35 -3.97 -9.40 2.73
CA ARG A 35 -2.88 -9.76 3.65
C ARG A 35 -1.60 -10.19 2.92
N GLU A 36 -1.72 -10.97 1.86
CA GLU A 36 -0.58 -11.41 1.04
C GLU A 36 0.15 -10.19 0.45
N GLN A 37 -0.59 -9.27 -0.15
CA GLN A 37 -0.05 -8.02 -0.69
C GLN A 37 0.52 -7.12 0.40
N THR A 38 -0.09 -7.08 1.59
CA THR A 38 0.46 -6.35 2.74
C THR A 38 1.86 -6.84 3.09
N ASN A 39 2.08 -8.16 3.09
CA ASN A 39 3.39 -8.73 3.40
C ASN A 39 4.43 -8.36 2.32
N GLU A 40 4.07 -8.47 1.04
CA GLU A 40 4.92 -8.04 -0.08
C GLU A 40 5.26 -6.54 0.03
N ILE A 41 4.27 -5.70 0.37
CA ILE A 41 4.47 -4.26 0.57
C ILE A 41 5.42 -4.00 1.75
N ILE A 42 5.29 -4.71 2.86
CA ILE A 42 6.20 -4.59 4.01
C ILE A 42 7.64 -4.95 3.61
N GLU A 43 7.83 -6.03 2.85
CA GLU A 43 9.15 -6.45 2.36
C GLU A 43 9.77 -5.34 1.49
N ARG A 44 9.01 -4.82 0.53
CA ARG A 44 9.47 -3.73 -0.35
C ARG A 44 9.74 -2.44 0.40
N LEU A 45 8.94 -2.08 1.41
CA LEU A 45 9.21 -0.93 2.26
C LEU A 45 10.53 -1.08 3.03
N ALA A 46 10.88 -2.29 3.47
CA ALA A 46 12.13 -2.57 4.16
C ALA A 46 13.34 -2.52 3.22
N GLU A 47 13.16 -2.87 1.95
CA GLU A 47 14.19 -2.79 0.90
C GLU A 47 14.41 -1.36 0.39
N GLU A 48 13.35 -0.71 -0.08
CA GLU A 48 13.40 0.60 -0.77
C GLU A 48 13.52 1.78 0.20
N LYS A 49 13.03 1.62 1.44
CA LYS A 49 13.11 2.61 2.53
C LYS A 49 12.71 4.04 2.13
N PRO A 50 11.50 4.25 1.57
CA PRO A 50 11.03 5.59 1.23
C PRO A 50 10.88 6.49 2.47
N PRO A 51 10.79 7.83 2.30
CA PRO A 51 10.65 8.75 3.44
C PRO A 51 9.47 8.37 4.35
N GLY A 52 9.76 8.12 5.63
CA GLY A 52 8.74 7.75 6.62
C GLY A 52 8.31 6.28 6.64
N TYR A 53 8.97 5.39 5.88
CA TYR A 53 8.58 3.98 5.74
C TYR A 53 8.37 3.25 7.08
N GLN A 54 9.15 3.59 8.11
CA GLN A 54 9.07 2.96 9.43
C GLN A 54 7.69 3.10 10.09
N ILE A 55 7.03 4.24 9.86
CA ILE A 55 5.69 4.51 10.38
C ILE A 55 4.68 3.59 9.69
N LEU A 56 4.75 3.51 8.37
CA LEU A 56 3.86 2.67 7.57
C LEU A 56 4.10 1.18 7.84
N CYS A 57 5.35 0.72 7.89
CA CYS A 57 5.69 -0.66 8.26
C CYS A 57 5.10 -1.03 9.62
N ARG A 58 5.30 -0.20 10.66
CA ARG A 58 4.75 -0.47 11.99
C ARG A 58 3.22 -0.56 11.96
N TRP A 59 2.57 0.33 11.19
CA TRP A 59 1.11 0.32 11.06
C TRP A 59 0.61 -0.96 10.38
N LEU A 60 1.24 -1.38 9.27
CA LEU A 60 0.87 -2.60 8.54
C LEU A 60 1.12 -3.87 9.36
N GLN A 61 2.13 -3.87 10.23
CA GLN A 61 2.47 -4.98 11.13
C GLN A 61 1.62 -5.04 12.40
N ALA A 62 0.89 -3.97 12.74
CA ALA A 62 0.19 -3.87 14.02
C ALA A 62 -1.01 -4.83 14.14
N ASP A 63 -1.56 -5.30 13.02
CA ASP A 63 -2.69 -6.23 13.00
C ASP A 63 -2.37 -7.43 12.11
N GLU A 64 -2.02 -8.56 12.73
CA GLU A 64 -1.77 -9.85 12.07
C GLU A 64 -3.05 -10.67 11.76
N GLN A 65 -4.23 -10.22 12.21
CA GLN A 65 -5.50 -10.90 11.96
C GLN A 65 -6.35 -10.22 10.87
N SER A 66 -6.00 -9.00 10.44
CA SER A 66 -6.66 -8.34 9.32
C SER A 66 -6.58 -9.14 8.02
N LEU A 67 -7.61 -9.01 7.19
CA LEU A 67 -7.68 -9.55 5.83
C LEU A 67 -6.82 -8.75 4.83
N GLY A 68 -6.29 -7.60 5.24
CA GLY A 68 -5.71 -6.60 4.36
C GLY A 68 -5.93 -5.18 4.87
N PHE A 69 -5.66 -4.19 4.02
CA PHE A 69 -5.92 -2.79 4.31
C PHE A 69 -6.45 -2.04 3.09
N TYR A 70 -7.05 -0.88 3.36
CA TYR A 70 -7.53 0.04 2.34
C TYR A 70 -6.69 1.31 2.31
N VAL A 71 -6.44 1.83 1.10
CA VAL A 71 -6.01 3.21 0.87
C VAL A 71 -7.18 3.96 0.22
N LEU A 72 -7.63 5.03 0.86
CA LEU A 72 -8.82 5.80 0.49
C LEU A 72 -8.41 7.20 0.03
N GLY A 73 -8.08 7.34 -1.24
CA GLY A 73 -7.47 8.56 -1.77
C GLY A 73 -6.15 8.93 -1.07
N VAL A 74 -5.35 9.77 -1.71
CA VAL A 74 -4.11 10.31 -1.14
C VAL A 74 -4.00 11.81 -1.39
#